data_AF-A0A292SXP5-F1
#
_entry.id   AF-A0A292SXP5-F1
#
_cell.length_a   1.000
_cell.length_b   1.000
_cell.length_c   1.000
_cell.angle_alpha   90.00
_cell.angle_beta   90.00
_cell.angle_gamma   90.00
#
_symmetry.space_group_name_H-M   'P 1'
#
loop_
_entity.id
_entity.type
_entity.pdbx_description
1 polymer ?
#
loop_
_entity_poly.entity_id
_entity_poly.type
_entity_poly.pdbx_seq_one_letter_code
_entity_poly.pdbx_strand_id
1 'polypeptide(L)' 'FYRNAINIGLLLIECDTDKINAGDELEVDIKKGVVKNITQNTEITFAPLPDVMIKLLHDGGLIEHLKKHGDFDLV' A
#
# COMPACT_ATOMS: atom_id res chain seq x y z
N PHE A 1 8.90 -6.33 10.09
CA PHE A 1 8.29 -6.52 8.77
C PHE A 1 7.86 -5.18 8.17
N TYR A 2 6.93 -4.46 8.79
CA TYR A 2 6.35 -3.21 8.26
C TYR A 2 7.38 -2.14 7.84
N ARG A 3 8.27 -1.73 8.76
CA ARG A 3 9.34 -0.76 8.47
C ARG A 3 10.24 -1.20 7.31
N ASN A 4 10.59 -2.49 7.24
CA ASN A 4 11.49 -2.97 6.20
C ASN A 4 10.81 -2.95 4.83
N ALA A 5 9.53 -3.28 4.75
CA ALA A 5 8.75 -3.18 3.53
C ALA A 5 8.70 -1.73 3.00
N ILE A 6 8.42 -0.76 3.88
CA ILE A 6 8.44 0.67 3.52
C ILE A 6 9.83 1.10 3.03
N ASN A 7 10.89 0.65 3.69
CA ASN A 7 12.26 1.01 3.32
C ASN A 7 12.64 0.57 1.90
N ILE A 8 12.05 -0.52 1.40
CA ILE A 8 12.32 -1.10 0.08
C ILE A 8 11.21 -0.80 -0.95
N GLY A 9 10.19 -0.01 -0.60
CA GLY A 9 9.09 0.33 -1.51
C GLY A 9 8.05 -0.77 -1.69
N LEU A 10 7.95 -1.71 -0.75
CA LEU A 10 6.90 -2.73 -0.73
C LEU A 10 5.65 -2.17 -0.04
N LEU A 11 4.53 -2.14 -0.77
CA LEU A 11 3.23 -1.71 -0.27
C LEU A 11 2.67 -2.73 0.73
N LEU A 12 2.21 -2.24 1.87
CA LEU A 12 1.51 -3.02 2.88
C LEU A 12 0.15 -2.40 3.17
N ILE A 13 -0.87 -3.25 3.21
CA ILE A 13 -2.25 -2.87 3.50
C ILE A 13 -2.74 -3.76 4.64
N GLU A 14 -3.36 -3.14 5.63
CA GLU A 14 -4.00 -3.82 6.74
C GLU A 14 -5.51 -3.84 6.50
N CYS A 15 -6.08 -5.03 6.32
CA CYS A 15 -7.50 -5.23 6.05
C CYS A 15 -7.97 -6.60 6.56
N ASP A 16 -9.29 -6.80 6.64
CA ASP A 16 -9.87 -8.10 6.97
C ASP A 16 -9.71 -9.07 5.79
N THR A 17 -8.85 -10.08 5.95
CA THR A 17 -8.52 -11.05 4.89
C THR A 17 -9.38 -12.31 4.94
N ASP A 18 -10.32 -12.45 5.87
CA ASP A 18 -11.09 -13.69 6.05
C ASP A 18 -11.92 -14.08 4.82
N LYS A 19 -12.21 -13.10 3.94
CA LYS A 19 -12.95 -13.28 2.68
C LYS A 19 -12.07 -13.37 1.44
N ILE A 20 -10.76 -13.52 1.60
CA ILE A 20 -9.81 -13.66 0.50
C ILE A 20 -9.33 -15.11 0.46
N ASN A 21 -9.62 -15.80 -0.63
CA ASN A 21 -9.16 -17.17 -0.86
C ASN A 21 -7.90 -17.19 -1.72
N ALA A 22 -7.11 -18.25 -1.56
CA ALA A 22 -5.93 -18.47 -2.40
C ALA A 22 -6.34 -18.59 -3.88
N GLY A 23 -5.72 -17.77 -4.73
CA GLY A 23 -6.01 -17.72 -6.17
C GLY A 23 -7.07 -16.70 -6.58
N ASP A 24 -7.66 -15.96 -5.64
CA ASP A 24 -8.55 -14.85 -5.97
C ASP A 24 -7.80 -13.71 -6.66
N GLU A 25 -8.47 -13.07 -7.63
CA GLU A 25 -8.00 -11.84 -8.24
C GLU A 25 -8.53 -10.64 -7.45
N LEU A 26 -7.62 -9.78 -7.01
CA LEU A 26 -7.92 -8.61 -6.19
C LEU A 26 -7.52 -7.34 -6.94
N GLU A 27 -8.41 -6.36 -6.96
CA GLU A 27 -8.15 -4.99 -7.36
C GLU A 27 -8.07 -4.11 -6.11
N VAL A 28 -7.08 -3.22 -6.04
CA VAL A 28 -6.81 -2.42 -4.85
C VAL A 28 -6.79 -0.94 -5.20
N ASP A 29 -7.72 -0.19 -4.62
CA ASP A 29 -7.74 1.28 -4.65
C ASP A 29 -7.16 1.83 -3.35
N ILE A 30 -5.86 2.10 -3.37
CA ILE A 30 -5.10 2.66 -2.23
C ILE A 30 -5.57 4.04 -1.79
N LYS A 31 -6.17 4.83 -2.70
CA LYS A 31 -6.64 6.19 -2.38
C LYS A 31 -8.00 6.15 -1.71
N LYS A 32 -8.88 5.26 -2.15
CA LYS A 32 -10.19 5.07 -1.52
C LYS A 32 -10.14 4.17 -0.29
N GLY A 33 -9.06 3.40 -0.11
CA GLY A 33 -8.98 2.41 0.97
C GLY A 33 -9.89 1.21 0.71
N VAL A 34 -9.92 0.72 -0.54
CA VAL A 34 -10.82 -0.36 -0.95
C VAL A 34 -10.05 -1.48 -1.66
N VAL A 35 -10.24 -2.71 -1.20
CA VAL A 35 -9.84 -3.94 -1.91
C VAL A 35 -11.11 -4.59 -2.46
N LYS A 36 -11.16 -4.77 -3.77
CA LYS A 36 -12.25 -5.44 -4.47
C LYS A 36 -11.79 -6.82 -4.91
N ASN A 37 -12.44 -7.85 -4.39
CA ASN A 37 -12.24 -9.21 -4.86
C ASN A 37 -13.08 -9.41 -6.13
N ILE A 38 -12.42 -9.49 -7.27
CA ILE A 38 -13.06 -9.61 -8.58
C ILE A 38 -13.73 -10.99 -8.71
N THR A 39 -13.04 -12.03 -8.21
CA THR A 39 -13.49 -13.42 -8.32
C THR A 39 -14.76 -13.69 -7.51
N GLN A 40 -14.85 -13.12 -6.31
CA GLN A 40 -15.99 -13.34 -5.40
C GLN A 40 -17.02 -12.21 -5.42
N ASN A 41 -16.75 -11.12 -6.13
CA ASN A 41 -17.57 -9.92 -6.15
C ASN A 41 -17.79 -9.30 -4.76
N THR A 42 -16.77 -9.38 -3.90
CA THR A 42 -16.79 -8.82 -2.55
C THR A 42 -15.89 -7.59 -2.44
N GLU A 43 -16.18 -6.74 -1.47
CA GLU A 43 -15.42 -5.52 -1.21
C GLU A 43 -14.99 -5.48 0.25
N ILE A 44 -13.73 -5.09 0.48
CA ILE A 44 -13.09 -5.00 1.78
C ILE A 44 -12.54 -3.59 1.90
N THR A 45 -12.98 -2.84 2.92
CA THR A 45 -12.48 -1.50 3.19
C THR A 45 -11.31 -1.53 4.17
N PHE A 46 -10.35 -0.64 3.98
CA PHE A 46 -9.22 -0.44 4.86
C PHE A 46 -8.95 1.05 5.08
N ALA A 47 -8.14 1.37 6.10
CA ALA A 47 -7.76 2.75 6.33
C ALA A 47 -6.91 3.26 5.14
N PRO A 48 -7.31 4.35 4.46
CA PRO A 48 -6.56 4.85 3.31
C PRO A 48 -5.12 5.16 3.72
N LEU A 49 -4.18 4.87 2.81
CA LEU A 49 -2.77 5.15 3.07
C LEU A 49 -2.55 6.67 3.14
N PRO A 50 -1.77 7.16 4.12
CA PRO A 50 -1.36 8.56 4.15
C PRO A 50 -0.62 8.94 2.86
N ASP A 51 -0.84 10.16 2.36
CA ASP A 51 -0.21 10.64 1.11
C ASP A 51 1.32 10.51 1.12
N VAL A 52 1.93 10.67 2.29
CA VAL A 52 3.36 10.48 2.52
C VAL A 52 3.81 9.06 2.15
N MET A 53 3.06 8.02 2.55
CA MET A 53 3.41 6.65 2.19
C MET A 53 3.24 6.39 0.69
N ILE A 54 2.25 7.01 0.05
CA ILE A 54 2.04 6.90 -1.40
C ILE A 54 3.21 7.54 -2.15
N LYS A 55 3.66 8.73 -1.72
CA LYS A 55 4.85 9.41 -2.26
C LYS A 55 6.10 8.54 -2.12
N LEU A 56 6.34 7.99 -0.93
CA LEU A 56 7.46 7.08 -0.68
C LEU A 56 7.42 5.83 -1.57
N LEU A 57 6.24 5.25 -1.78
CA LEU A 57 6.07 4.10 -2.68
C LEU A 57 6.38 4.45 -4.13
N HIS A 58 5.87 5.57 -4.63
CA HIS A 58 6.19 6.05 -5.98
C HIS A 58 7.68 6.34 -6.16
N ASP A 59 8.37 6.70 -5.10
CA ASP A 59 9.81 6.94 -5.14
C ASP A 59 10.68 5.68 -5.05
N GLY A 60 10.08 4.50 -4.86
CA GLY A 60 10.80 3.22 -4.74
C GLY A 60 11.19 2.88 -3.30
N GLY A 61 10.54 3.50 -2.31
CA GLY A 61 10.79 3.31 -0.89
C GLY A 61 11.55 4.46 -0.24
N LEU A 62 11.67 4.39 1.09
CA LEU A 62 12.28 5.45 1.88
C LEU A 62 13.73 5.75 1.49
N ILE A 63 14.53 4.72 1.19
CA ILE A 63 15.94 4.90 0.85
C ILE A 63 16.08 5.65 -0.47
N GLU A 64 15.28 5.30 -1.47
CA GLU A 64 15.32 5.94 -2.79
C GLU A 64 14.75 7.36 -2.73
N HIS A 65 13.71 7.58 -1.93
CA HIS A 65 13.18 8.92 -1.66
C HIS A 65 14.26 9.83 -1.04
N LEU A 66 14.97 9.36 -0.01
CA LEU A 66 16.05 10.12 0.63
C LEU A 66 17.22 10.40 -0.33
N LYS A 67 17.55 9.48 -1.24
CA LYS A 67 18.57 9.72 -2.27
C LYS A 67 18.14 10.79 -3.28
N LYS A 68 16.86 10.82 -3.66
CA LYS A 68 16.33 11.78 -4.63
C LYS A 68 16.20 13.19 -4.04
N HIS A 69 15.76 13.29 -2.79
CA HIS A 69 15.35 14.55 -2.17
C HIS A 69 16.34 15.09 -1.12
N GLY A 70 17.28 14.26 -0.64
CA GLY A 70 18.34 14.68 0.30
C GLY A 70 17.88 14.91 1.75
N ASP A 71 16.57 14.95 2.01
CA ASP A 71 15.96 15.13 3.33
C ASP A 71 14.57 14.44 3.38
N PHE A 72 13.98 14.35 4.58
CA PHE A 72 12.61 13.89 4.81
C PHE A 72 11.59 14.96 4.42
N ASP A 73 11.64 15.45 3.19
CA ASP A 73 10.68 16.42 2.66
C ASP A 73 9.34 15.71 2.35
N LEU A 74 8.69 15.32 3.45
CA LEU A 74 7.46 14.54 3.54
C LEU A 74 6.22 15.44 3.56
N VAL A 75 6.37 16.73 3.20
CA VAL A 75 5.29 17.73 3.11
C VAL A 75 5.35 18.42 1.75
#